data_AF-D9R6C2-F1
#
_entry.id   AF-D9R6C2-F1
#
_cell.length_a   1.000
_cell.length_b   1.000
_cell.length_c   1.000
_cell.angle_alpha   90.00
_cell.angle_beta   90.00
_cell.angle_gamma   90.00
#
_symmetry.space_group_name_H-M   'P 1'
#
loop_
_entity.id
_entity.type
_entity.pdbx_description
1 polymer ?
#
loop_
_entity_poly.entity_id
_entity_poly.type
_entity_poly.pdbx_seq_one_letter_code
_entity_poly.pdbx_strand_id
1 'polypeptide(L)'
;MAYFESEILHELIVGEKYSQAQLIIFIVENPNVTVISKSCSCFNEHSQGVHRVLEIIDGYEHKGDRQRTYHIPSTKTKVYILD
;
A
#
# COMPACT_ATOMS: atom_id res chain seq x y z
N MET A 1 8.88 6.35 -14.81
CA MET A 1 7.67 6.36 -15.65
C MET A 1 6.86 7.57 -15.24
N ALA A 2 6.26 8.31 -16.16
CA ALA A 2 5.37 9.42 -15.83
C ALA A 2 3.93 8.94 -16.00
N TYR A 3 3.13 9.02 -14.94
CA TYR A 3 1.70 8.65 -14.95
C TYR A 3 0.86 9.91 -15.12
N PHE A 4 -0.30 9.80 -15.79
CA PHE A 4 -1.23 10.93 -15.86
C PHE A 4 -1.92 11.11 -14.50
N GLU A 5 -2.16 12.36 -14.08
CA GLU A 5 -2.74 12.68 -12.76
C GLU A 5 -4.09 11.97 -12.52
N SER A 6 -4.87 11.76 -13.58
CA SER A 6 -6.14 11.03 -13.53
C SER A 6 -6.02 9.52 -13.27
N GLU A 7 -4.83 8.94 -13.43
CA GLU A 7 -4.56 7.52 -13.22
C GLU A 7 -4.01 7.25 -11.81
N ILE A 8 -3.64 8.29 -11.08
CA ILE A 8 -3.07 8.18 -9.74
C ILE A 8 -4.21 7.99 -8.73
N LEU A 9 -4.26 6.80 -8.14
CA LEU A 9 -5.14 6.53 -7.00
C LEU A 9 -4.62 7.32 -5.79
N HIS A 10 -5.48 8.15 -5.20
CA HIS A 10 -5.16 8.93 -4.01
C HIS A 10 -5.53 8.20 -2.72
N GLU A 11 -6.52 7.31 -2.80
CA GLU A 11 -7.00 6.48 -1.69
C GLU A 11 -7.57 5.18 -2.25
N LEU A 12 -7.45 4.09 -1.48
CA LEU A 12 -8.14 2.84 -1.78
C LEU A 12 -9.39 2.72 -0.91
N ILE A 13 -10.45 2.10 -1.43
CA ILE A 13 -11.74 2.00 -0.76
C ILE A 13 -11.99 0.57 -0.30
N VAL A 14 -12.43 0.40 0.96
CA VAL A 14 -12.79 -0.91 1.51
C VAL A 14 -13.85 -1.57 0.64
N GLY A 15 -13.59 -2.82 0.25
CA GLY A 15 -14.49 -3.62 -0.56
C GLY A 15 -14.27 -3.49 -2.07
N GLU A 16 -13.56 -2.47 -2.55
CA GLU A 16 -13.19 -2.32 -3.95
C GLU A 16 -12.02 -3.23 -4.35
N LYS A 17 -11.89 -3.47 -5.66
CA LYS A 17 -10.84 -4.31 -6.24
C LYS A 17 -9.93 -3.46 -7.12
N TYR A 18 -8.63 -3.67 -6.97
CA TYR A 18 -7.60 -2.98 -7.74
C TYR A 18 -6.68 -3.99 -8.40
N SER A 19 -6.18 -3.67 -9.59
CA SER A 19 -5.16 -4.48 -10.26
C SER A 19 -3.81 -4.33 -9.57
N GLN A 20 -2.92 -5.31 -9.75
CA GLN A 20 -1.56 -5.21 -9.21
C GLN A 20 -0.81 -3.98 -9.77
N ALA A 21 -1.02 -3.61 -11.03
CA ALA A 21 -0.46 -2.39 -11.61
C ALA A 21 -0.94 -1.12 -10.88
N GLN A 22 -2.25 -1.02 -10.58
CA GLN A 22 -2.81 0.10 -9.82
C GLN A 22 -2.24 0.19 -8.40
N LEU A 23 -2.06 -0.95 -7.74
CA LEU A 23 -1.49 -1.01 -6.38
C LEU A 23 -0.01 -0.63 -6.37
N ILE A 24 0.77 -1.02 -7.39
CA ILE A 24 2.17 -0.62 -7.53
C ILE A 24 2.27 0.90 -7.69
N ILE A 25 1.45 1.49 -8.58
CA ILE A 25 1.40 2.95 -8.77
C ILE A 25 1.00 3.63 -7.46
N PHE A 26 -0.04 3.13 -6.78
CA PHE A 26 -0.50 3.66 -5.51
C PHE A 26 0.61 3.70 -4.45
N ILE A 27 1.40 2.62 -4.31
CA ILE A 27 2.50 2.55 -3.34
C ILE A 27 3.62 3.54 -3.69
N VAL A 28 3.94 3.71 -4.97
CA VAL A 28 5.00 4.62 -5.43
C VAL A 28 4.60 6.08 -5.20
N GLU A 29 3.37 6.44 -5.52
CA GLU A 29 2.89 7.83 -5.45
C GLU A 29 2.47 8.26 -4.03
N ASN A 30 2.24 7.32 -3.12
CA ASN A 30 1.79 7.61 -1.75
C ASN A 30 2.81 7.13 -0.70
N PRO A 31 3.90 7.88 -0.42
CA PRO A 31 5.02 7.41 0.41
C PRO A 31 4.67 7.16 1.90
N ASN A 32 3.53 7.66 2.38
CA ASN A 32 3.05 7.49 3.76
C ASN A 32 1.99 6.38 3.90
N VAL A 33 1.90 5.47 2.93
CA VAL A 33 0.99 4.32 2.99
C VAL A 33 1.77 3.02 3.04
N THR A 34 1.17 2.02 3.68
CA THR A 34 1.70 0.66 3.73
C THR A 34 0.62 -0.29 3.24
N VAL A 35 0.95 -1.10 2.24
CA VAL A 35 0.02 -2.10 1.68
C VAL A 35 0.48 -3.48 2.11
N ILE A 36 -0.41 -4.25 2.74
CA ILE A 36 -0.18 -5.61 3.21
C ILE A 36 -1.14 -6.53 2.48
N SER A 37 -0.63 -7.42 1.63
CA SER A 37 -1.44 -8.50 1.07
C SER A 37 -1.40 -9.72 1.99
N LYS A 38 -2.53 -10.41 2.12
CA LYS A 38 -2.60 -11.74 2.76
C LYS A 38 -1.96 -12.84 1.91
N SER A 39 -1.74 -12.58 0.62
CA SER A 39 -0.94 -13.44 -0.24
C SER A 39 0.56 -13.28 0.04
N CYS A 40 1.31 -14.38 -0.06
CA CYS A 40 2.76 -14.35 0.01
C CYS A 40 3.42 -13.94 -1.32
N SER A 41 2.64 -13.68 -2.37
CA SER A 41 3.16 -13.28 -3.68
C SER A 41 3.44 -11.78 -3.74
N CYS A 42 4.58 -11.40 -4.31
CA CYS A 42 4.86 -10.01 -4.65
C CYS A 42 3.92 -9.52 -5.74
N PHE A 43 3.59 -8.22 -5.73
CA PHE A 43 2.91 -7.60 -6.85
C PHE A 43 3.81 -7.60 -8.09
N ASN A 44 3.22 -7.91 -9.24
CA ASN A 44 3.88 -7.92 -10.54
C ASN A 44 3.04 -7.08 -11.51
N GLU A 45 3.68 -6.10 -12.16
CA GLU A 45 3.05 -5.17 -13.09
C GLU A 45 2.40 -5.84 -14.31
N HIS A 46 2.88 -7.02 -14.71
CA HIS A 46 2.34 -7.80 -15.83
C HIS A 46 1.28 -8.82 -15.39
N SER A 47 1.02 -8.94 -14.10
CA SER A 47 -0.01 -9.83 -13.57
C SER A 47 -1.40 -9.26 -13.84
N GLN A 48 -2.32 -10.14 -14.23
CA GLN A 48 -3.75 -9.84 -14.32
C GLN A 48 -4.46 -10.00 -12.95
N GLY A 49 -3.70 -10.22 -11.88
CA GLY A 49 -4.22 -10.34 -10.53
C GLY A 49 -4.95 -9.08 -10.08
N VAL A 50 -6.08 -9.28 -9.41
CA VAL A 50 -6.83 -8.22 -8.72
C VAL A 50 -6.89 -8.57 -7.25
N HIS A 51 -6.74 -7.55 -6.40
CA HIS A 51 -6.85 -7.69 -4.97
C HIS A 51 -7.97 -6.80 -4.43
N ARG A 52 -8.71 -7.32 -3.46
CA ARG A 52 -9.76 -6.60 -2.77
C ARG A 52 -9.21 -5.96 -1.51
N VAL A 53 -9.55 -4.69 -1.28
CA VAL A 53 -9.26 -4.03 0.00
C VAL A 53 -10.20 -4.59 1.05
N LEU A 54 -9.62 -5.19 2.09
CA LEU A 54 -10.35 -5.78 3.19
C LEU A 54 -10.51 -4.80 4.36
N GLU A 55 -9.46 -4.03 4.64
CA GLU A 55 -9.40 -3.16 5.81
C GLU A 55 -8.45 -1.98 5.56
N ILE A 56 -8.76 -0.84 6.17
CA ILE A 56 -7.91 0.35 6.21
C ILE A 56 -7.72 0.74 7.66
N ILE A 57 -6.46 0.90 8.07
CA ILE A 57 -6.09 1.21 9.45
C ILE A 57 -5.26 2.49 9.44
N ASP A 58 -5.74 3.52 10.13
CA ASP A 58 -4.97 4.73 10.39
C ASP A 58 -4.15 4.56 11.66
N GLY A 59 -2.84 4.79 11.57
CA GLY A 59 -1.97 4.58 12.73
C GLY A 59 -0.58 5.18 12.58
N TYR A 60 0.33 4.61 13.36
CA TYR A 60 1.73 4.99 13.41
C TYR A 60 2.54 3.71 13.23
N GLU A 61 3.21 3.57 12.08
CA GLU A 61 3.99 2.38 11.79
C GLU A 61 5.38 2.48 12.47
N HIS A 62 5.65 1.58 13.41
CA HIS A 62 6.98 1.45 14.00
C HIS A 62 7.87 0.60 13.09
N LYS A 63 8.76 1.26 12.34
CA LYS A 63 9.77 0.57 11.52
C LYS A 63 11.03 0.34 12.34
N GLY A 64 11.41 -0.92 12.53
CA GLY A 64 12.68 -1.28 13.15
C GLY A 64 13.80 -1.21 12.12
N ASP A 65 14.71 -0.24 12.23
CA ASP A 65 15.92 -0.22 11.41
C ASP A 65 17.06 -0.89 12.17
N ARG A 66 17.37 -2.15 11.80
CA ARG A 66 18.53 -3.04 12.10
C ARG A 66 19.14 -3.09 13.52
N GLN A 67 19.03 -2.05 14.31
CA GLN A 67 19.36 -1.93 15.72
C GLN A 67 18.07 -2.11 16.53
N ARG A 68 18.17 -2.78 17.68
CA ARG A 68 17.05 -3.17 18.55
C ARG A 68 16.45 -1.96 19.29
N THR A 69 16.15 -0.91 18.55
CA THR A 69 15.66 0.38 19.01
C THR A 69 14.34 0.67 18.32
N TYR A 70 13.31 0.93 19.13
CA TYR A 70 12.02 1.38 18.62
C TYR A 70 12.19 2.79 18.05
N HIS A 71 11.98 2.94 16.74
CA HIS A 71 11.81 4.26 16.17
C HIS A 71 10.42 4.77 16.53
N ILE A 72 10.32 5.98 17.07
CA ILE A 72 9.04 6.65 17.29
C ILE A 72 8.68 7.33 15.96
N PRO A 73 7.67 6.84 15.23
CA PRO A 73 7.26 7.47 13.97
C PRO A 73 6.74 8.89 14.21
N SER A 74 7.23 9.83 13.41
CA SER A 74 6.81 11.24 13.47
C SER A 74 5.61 11.55 12.57
N THR A 75 5.25 10.63 11.68
CA THR A 75 4.15 10.78 10.71
C THR A 75 3.11 9.68 10.88
N LYS A 76 1.83 10.03 10.70
CA LYS A 76 0.75 9.06 10.58
C LYS A 76 0.91 8.28 9.29
N THR A 77 0.66 6.98 9.35
CA THR A 77 0.69 6.05 8.23
C THR A 77 -0.70 5.45 8.06
N LYS A 78 -1.15 5.30 6.82
CA LYS A 78 -2.39 4.57 6.51
C LYS A 78 -2.02 3.18 5.98
N VAL A 79 -2.51 2.14 6.65
CA VAL A 79 -2.23 0.75 6.32
C VAL A 79 -3.44 0.14 5.61
N TYR A 80 -3.23 -0.43 4.43
CA TYR A 80 -4.26 -1.09 3.64
C TYR A 80 -4.01 -2.60 3.65
N ILE A 81 -5.00 -3.37 4.09
CA ILE A 81 -4.95 -4.84 4.08
C ILE A 81 -5.73 -5.36 2.87
N LEU A 82 -5.07 -6.17 2.06
CA LEU A 82 -5.63 -6.79 0.86
C LEU A 82 -5.76 -8.32 1.03
N ASP A 83 -6.59 -8.96 0.20
CA ASP A 83 -6.67 -10.42 0.10
C ASP A 83 -5.42 -11.08 -0.54
#